data_AF-A0A371BPN6-F1
#
_entry.id   AF-A0A371BPN6-F1
#
_cell.length_a   1.000
_cell.length_b   1.000
_cell.length_c   1.000
_cell.angle_alpha   90.00
_cell.angle_beta   90.00
_cell.angle_gamma   90.00
#
_symmetry.space_group_name_H-M   'P 1'
#
loop_
_entity.id
_entity.type
_entity.pdbx_description
1 polymer ?
#
loop_
_entity_poly.entity_id
_entity_poly.type
_entity_poly.pdbx_seq_one_letter_code
_entity_poly.pdbx_strand_id
1 'polypeptide(L)'
;MAVWGQLAPKGDATPLSVSNAGPEGARAVSEILARHGVEVHKARNFEAAMSALEAGSSPTLLLYDRSGILDEPRLLDLAAAAGRLVLVTPRLETLSALDSDIRQAGVVPDASPALVPGCSLPDAEAAGDISGESGFVYDGGVSCYRPSGSAAGLLAVSGDGRLSVLGSTEVLSNDGLDELGHAALALRTLGGSSDLVWYLPSLEDLDTFGSPQTLDDLAPDWVRYLGPWLIVVALTAIAWRGRRLGPLVFEPLPVVVKAVETAEGRARMYHDAHAVEQARDNLRAGTLARLAGKLRLGPGATAENTIDAAARLLGRPAAEVRDLINHHPRTEARLVAWAQELNNLEKEVSSR
;
A
#
# COMPACT_ATOMS: atom_id res chain seq x y z
N MET A 1 -49.65 7.60 -25.89
CA MET A 1 -48.40 7.20 -26.57
C MET A 1 -47.42 6.81 -25.47
N ALA A 2 -47.46 5.56 -25.01
CA ALA A 2 -46.55 5.06 -24.00
C ALA A 2 -45.46 4.27 -24.73
N VAL A 3 -44.24 4.82 -24.75
CA VAL A 3 -43.07 4.17 -25.31
C VAL A 3 -42.67 3.08 -24.34
N TRP A 4 -42.95 1.83 -24.70
CA TRP A 4 -42.40 0.66 -24.02
C TRP A 4 -40.94 0.56 -24.45
N GLY A 5 -40.04 1.12 -23.65
CA GLY A 5 -38.62 0.76 -23.73
C GLY A 5 -38.50 -0.71 -23.37
N GLN A 6 -38.29 -1.57 -24.37
CA GLN A 6 -37.79 -2.91 -24.14
C GLN A 6 -36.43 -2.75 -23.44
N LEU A 7 -36.42 -2.95 -22.13
CA LEU A 7 -35.20 -3.25 -21.40
C LEU A 7 -34.72 -4.60 -21.94
N ALA A 8 -33.87 -4.55 -22.96
CA ALA A 8 -33.02 -5.69 -23.30
C ALA A 8 -32.33 -6.14 -21.99
N PRO A 9 -32.27 -7.44 -21.70
CA PRO A 9 -31.54 -7.92 -20.53
C PRO A 9 -30.15 -7.28 -20.56
N LYS A 10 -29.65 -6.82 -19.40
CA LYS A 10 -28.28 -6.32 -19.26
C LYS A 10 -27.34 -7.46 -19.65
N GLY A 11 -27.04 -7.54 -20.95
CA GLY A 11 -26.12 -8.49 -21.51
C GLY A 11 -24.72 -8.17 -21.02
N ASP A 12 -23.85 -9.15 -21.15
CA ASP A 12 -22.41 -8.93 -21.04
C ASP A 12 -22.02 -7.73 -21.92
N ALA A 13 -21.29 -6.78 -21.38
CA ALA A 13 -20.81 -5.58 -22.09
C ALA A 13 -19.30 -5.64 -22.35
N THR A 14 -18.66 -6.77 -22.02
CA THR A 14 -17.22 -6.97 -22.22
C THR A 14 -16.90 -6.97 -23.72
N PRO A 15 -15.97 -6.13 -24.18
CA PRO A 15 -15.50 -6.17 -25.57
C PRO A 15 -15.02 -7.57 -25.96
N LEU A 16 -15.30 -7.97 -27.19
CA LEU A 16 -15.03 -9.29 -27.76
C LEU A 16 -15.62 -10.49 -27.00
N SER A 17 -16.54 -10.28 -26.06
CA SER A 17 -17.26 -11.40 -25.46
C SER A 17 -18.27 -11.99 -26.44
N VAL A 18 -18.27 -13.31 -26.56
CA VAL A 18 -19.28 -14.08 -27.33
C VAL A 18 -20.69 -13.97 -26.74
N SER A 19 -20.83 -13.50 -25.49
CA SER A 19 -22.14 -13.22 -24.87
C SER A 19 -22.58 -11.77 -25.06
N ASN A 20 -21.71 -10.89 -25.56
CA ASN A 20 -22.00 -9.48 -25.79
C ASN A 20 -22.56 -9.29 -27.21
N ALA A 21 -23.81 -8.84 -27.28
CA ALA A 21 -24.52 -8.56 -28.53
C ALA A 21 -24.43 -7.08 -28.96
N GLY A 22 -23.76 -6.23 -28.18
CA GLY A 22 -23.49 -4.83 -28.54
C GLY A 22 -22.38 -4.71 -29.60
N PRO A 23 -22.13 -3.50 -30.13
CA PRO A 23 -21.19 -3.26 -31.24
C PRO A 23 -19.79 -3.87 -31.01
N GLU A 24 -19.24 -3.66 -29.81
CA GLU A 24 -17.90 -4.14 -29.41
C GLU A 24 -17.84 -5.63 -29.03
N GLY A 25 -18.96 -6.35 -29.02
CA GLY A 25 -19.01 -7.76 -28.67
C GLY A 25 -18.56 -8.68 -29.82
N ALA A 26 -18.47 -9.99 -29.57
CA ALA A 26 -18.10 -10.99 -30.60
C ALA A 26 -19.16 -12.08 -30.78
N ARG A 27 -20.42 -11.82 -30.39
CA ARG A 27 -21.51 -12.79 -30.50
C ARG A 27 -21.79 -13.18 -31.96
N ALA A 28 -21.69 -12.24 -32.90
CA ALA A 28 -21.96 -12.50 -34.31
C ALA A 28 -20.98 -13.54 -34.88
N VAL A 29 -19.67 -13.35 -34.68
CA VAL A 29 -18.65 -14.29 -35.16
C VAL A 29 -18.79 -15.65 -34.48
N SER A 30 -19.06 -15.72 -33.17
CA SER A 30 -19.26 -17.00 -32.47
C SER A 30 -20.45 -17.79 -33.01
N GLU A 31 -21.57 -17.12 -33.31
CA GLU A 31 -22.77 -17.76 -33.84
C GLU A 31 -22.56 -18.24 -35.28
N ILE A 32 -21.77 -17.52 -36.08
CA ILE A 32 -21.42 -17.95 -37.44
C ILE A 32 -20.47 -19.14 -37.40
N LEU A 33 -19.44 -19.13 -36.55
CA LEU A 33 -18.54 -20.27 -36.33
C LEU A 33 -19.33 -21.53 -35.91
N ALA A 34 -20.25 -21.39 -34.96
CA ALA A 34 -21.11 -22.48 -34.52
C ALA A 34 -21.95 -23.08 -35.65
N ARG A 35 -22.52 -22.23 -36.53
CA ARG A 35 -23.26 -22.71 -37.72
C ARG A 35 -22.37 -23.43 -38.74
N HIS A 36 -21.06 -23.17 -38.72
CA HIS A 36 -20.08 -23.85 -39.57
C HIS A 36 -19.43 -25.06 -38.88
N GLY A 37 -19.97 -25.51 -37.74
CA GLY A 37 -19.55 -26.75 -37.07
C GLY A 37 -18.38 -26.58 -36.11
N VAL A 38 -18.03 -25.35 -35.72
CA VAL A 38 -17.04 -25.07 -34.68
C VAL A 38 -17.73 -24.93 -33.33
N GLU A 39 -17.38 -25.78 -32.37
CA GLU A 39 -17.82 -25.69 -30.98
C GLU A 39 -17.03 -24.59 -30.26
N VAL A 40 -17.72 -23.51 -29.88
CA VAL A 40 -17.10 -22.34 -29.23
C VAL A 40 -17.28 -22.44 -27.72
N HIS A 41 -16.19 -22.69 -27.00
CA HIS A 41 -16.14 -22.78 -25.55
C HIS A 41 -15.74 -21.43 -24.94
N LYS A 42 -16.69 -20.73 -24.31
CA LYS A 42 -16.39 -19.51 -23.54
C LYS A 42 -15.72 -19.88 -22.21
N ALA A 43 -14.43 -19.63 -22.08
CA ALA A 43 -13.71 -19.77 -20.82
C ALA A 43 -13.88 -18.50 -19.97
N ARG A 44 -14.28 -18.66 -18.71
CA ARG A 44 -14.47 -17.53 -17.77
C ARG A 44 -13.22 -17.18 -16.98
N ASN A 45 -12.31 -18.14 -16.84
CA ASN A 45 -11.07 -18.04 -16.11
C ASN A 45 -10.04 -19.04 -16.67
N PHE A 46 -8.83 -18.98 -16.15
CA PHE A 46 -7.67 -19.77 -16.56
C PHE A 46 -7.91 -21.27 -16.43
N GLU A 47 -8.47 -21.72 -15.30
CA GLU A 47 -8.76 -23.14 -15.06
C GLU A 47 -9.78 -23.68 -16.07
N ALA A 48 -10.85 -22.92 -16.36
CA ALA A 48 -11.83 -23.29 -17.36
C ALA A 48 -11.24 -23.29 -18.78
N ALA A 49 -10.32 -22.37 -19.08
CA ALA A 49 -9.60 -22.36 -20.36
C ALA A 49 -8.74 -23.62 -20.51
N MET A 50 -7.93 -23.94 -19.50
CA MET A 50 -7.08 -25.14 -19.49
C MET A 50 -7.91 -26.42 -19.61
N SER A 51 -8.98 -26.55 -18.83
CA SER A 51 -9.87 -27.71 -18.89
C SER A 51 -10.51 -27.89 -20.27
N ALA A 52 -10.91 -26.79 -20.94
CA ALA A 52 -11.46 -26.86 -22.29
C ALA A 52 -10.39 -27.22 -23.33
N LEU A 53 -9.15 -26.76 -23.16
CA LEU A 53 -8.04 -27.10 -24.05
C LEU A 53 -7.64 -28.58 -23.91
N GLU A 54 -7.58 -29.10 -22.69
CA GLU A 54 -7.24 -30.50 -22.42
C GLU A 54 -8.32 -31.49 -22.87
N ALA A 55 -9.58 -31.06 -22.91
CA ALA A 55 -10.68 -31.87 -23.42
C ALA A 55 -10.68 -32.00 -24.95
N GLY A 56 -10.12 -31.01 -25.65
CA GLY A 56 -9.99 -31.01 -27.11
C GLY A 56 -8.78 -31.82 -27.58
N SER A 57 -8.84 -32.36 -28.80
CA SER A 57 -7.70 -33.11 -29.37
C SER A 57 -6.59 -32.21 -29.92
N SER A 58 -6.97 -31.08 -30.52
CA SER A 58 -6.07 -30.02 -31.02
C SER A 58 -6.83 -28.68 -31.09
N PRO A 59 -7.29 -28.12 -29.96
CA PRO A 59 -8.15 -26.94 -29.97
C PRO A 59 -7.39 -25.68 -30.38
N THR A 60 -8.11 -24.76 -31.01
CA THR A 60 -7.63 -23.39 -31.23
C THR A 60 -7.96 -22.57 -29.99
N LEU A 61 -6.99 -21.83 -29.46
CA LEU A 61 -7.20 -20.86 -28.38
C LEU A 61 -7.22 -19.46 -28.98
N LEU A 62 -8.32 -18.73 -28.80
CA LEU A 62 -8.33 -17.27 -28.94
C LEU A 62 -8.06 -16.66 -27.57
N LEU A 63 -7.06 -15.78 -27.50
CA LEU A 63 -6.70 -15.04 -26.29
C LEU A 63 -6.71 -13.54 -26.57
N TYR A 64 -7.56 -12.81 -25.83
CA TYR A 64 -7.58 -11.35 -25.82
C TYR A 64 -7.37 -10.85 -24.39
N ASP A 65 -6.11 -10.61 -24.02
CA ASP A 65 -5.71 -10.12 -22.70
C ASP A 65 -5.37 -8.63 -22.74
N ARG A 66 -6.40 -7.80 -22.84
CA ARG A 66 -6.27 -6.32 -22.91
C ARG A 66 -5.54 -5.74 -21.69
N SER A 67 -5.80 -6.32 -20.52
CA SER A 67 -5.29 -5.84 -19.24
C SER A 67 -3.97 -6.52 -18.84
N GLY A 68 -3.52 -7.52 -19.62
CA GLY A 68 -2.39 -8.42 -19.32
C GLY A 68 -2.44 -8.89 -17.89
N ILE A 69 -3.56 -9.55 -17.59
CA ILE A 69 -3.82 -10.21 -16.31
C ILE A 69 -2.94 -11.45 -16.16
N LEU A 70 -2.64 -12.13 -17.27
CA LEU A 70 -1.85 -13.36 -17.25
C LEU A 70 -0.35 -13.08 -17.11
N ASP A 71 0.28 -13.84 -16.24
CA ASP A 71 1.72 -13.90 -16.08
C ASP A 71 2.36 -14.92 -17.03
N GLU A 72 3.69 -14.89 -17.12
CA GLU A 72 4.47 -15.72 -18.04
C GLU A 72 4.19 -17.24 -17.88
N PRO A 73 4.16 -17.83 -16.68
CA PRO A 73 3.87 -19.25 -16.52
C PRO A 73 2.51 -19.67 -17.11
N ARG A 74 1.45 -18.87 -16.86
CA ARG A 74 0.11 -19.16 -17.38
C ARG A 74 0.04 -19.04 -18.90
N LEU A 75 0.74 -18.05 -19.47
CA LEU A 75 0.82 -17.91 -20.93
C LEU A 75 1.50 -19.12 -21.57
N LEU A 76 2.58 -19.61 -20.96
CA LEU A 76 3.30 -20.80 -21.41
C LEU A 76 2.44 -22.07 -21.30
N ASP A 77 1.69 -22.24 -20.22
CA ASP A 77 0.78 -23.38 -20.04
C ASP A 77 -0.33 -23.40 -21.10
N LEU A 78 -0.95 -22.24 -21.37
CA LEU A 78 -1.96 -22.11 -22.44
C LEU A 78 -1.38 -22.41 -23.82
N ALA A 79 -0.18 -21.91 -24.11
CA ALA A 79 0.49 -22.15 -25.39
C ALA A 79 0.91 -23.61 -25.57
N ALA A 80 1.25 -24.31 -24.48
CA ALA A 80 1.57 -25.73 -24.51
C ALA A 80 0.33 -26.62 -24.72
N ALA A 81 -0.81 -26.23 -24.15
CA ALA A 81 -2.07 -26.98 -24.26
C ALA A 81 -2.81 -26.72 -25.59
N ALA A 82 -2.68 -25.52 -26.17
CA ALA A 82 -3.34 -25.17 -27.43
C ALA A 82 -2.63 -25.79 -28.65
N GLY A 83 -3.40 -26.35 -29.58
CA GLY A 83 -2.85 -26.78 -30.88
C GLY A 83 -2.51 -25.60 -31.79
N ARG A 84 -3.29 -24.53 -31.68
CA ARG A 84 -3.09 -23.24 -32.36
C ARG A 84 -3.46 -22.10 -31.41
N LEU A 85 -2.66 -21.05 -31.40
CA LEU A 85 -2.87 -19.86 -30.57
C LEU A 85 -3.15 -18.64 -31.46
N VAL A 86 -4.26 -17.97 -31.23
CA VAL A 86 -4.65 -16.72 -31.89
C VAL A 86 -4.71 -15.61 -30.83
N LEU A 87 -3.73 -14.71 -30.86
CA LEU A 87 -3.68 -13.56 -29.97
C LEU A 87 -4.33 -12.36 -30.63
N VAL A 88 -5.19 -11.66 -29.90
CA VAL A 88 -5.81 -10.41 -30.37
C VAL A 88 -5.15 -9.24 -29.67
N THR A 89 -4.56 -8.34 -30.46
CA THR A 89 -3.83 -7.14 -30.02
C THR A 89 -2.95 -7.39 -28.78
N PRO A 90 -2.05 -8.40 -28.81
CA PRO A 90 -1.23 -8.74 -27.65
C PRO A 90 -0.26 -7.61 -27.31
N ARG A 91 0.07 -7.52 -26.02
CA ARG A 91 1.07 -6.59 -25.51
C ARG A 91 2.47 -7.18 -25.62
N LEU A 92 3.47 -6.33 -25.43
CA LEU A 92 4.87 -6.74 -25.50
C LEU A 92 5.20 -7.84 -24.49
N GLU A 93 4.64 -7.78 -23.28
CA GLU A 93 4.88 -8.77 -22.22
C GLU A 93 4.34 -10.14 -22.62
N THR A 94 3.15 -10.19 -23.23
CA THR A 94 2.54 -11.44 -23.73
C THR A 94 3.40 -12.08 -24.82
N LEU A 95 3.88 -11.28 -25.79
CA LEU A 95 4.75 -11.77 -26.86
C LEU A 95 6.12 -12.23 -26.36
N SER A 96 6.67 -11.51 -25.37
CA SER A 96 7.98 -11.83 -24.78
C SER A 96 7.92 -13.11 -23.96
N ALA A 97 6.85 -13.33 -23.20
CA ALA A 97 6.63 -14.55 -22.42
C ALA A 97 6.53 -15.80 -23.31
N LEU A 98 5.90 -15.68 -24.49
CA LEU A 98 5.73 -16.80 -25.43
C LEU A 98 6.99 -17.09 -26.27
N ASP A 99 8.07 -16.31 -26.11
CA ASP A 99 9.27 -16.29 -26.96
C ASP A 99 8.90 -16.36 -28.46
N SER A 100 7.85 -15.62 -28.83
CA SER A 100 7.40 -15.59 -30.20
C SER A 100 8.41 -14.80 -31.03
N ASP A 101 8.73 -15.28 -32.22
CA ASP A 101 9.45 -14.53 -33.25
C ASP A 101 8.66 -13.28 -33.73
N ILE A 102 7.47 -13.05 -33.16
CA ILE A 102 6.58 -11.94 -33.44
C ILE A 102 6.85 -10.75 -32.51
N ARG A 103 6.96 -9.55 -33.08
CA ARG A 103 7.16 -8.29 -32.35
C ARG A 103 6.17 -7.23 -32.80
N GLN A 104 5.68 -6.42 -31.88
CA GLN A 104 4.89 -5.24 -32.22
C GLN A 104 5.79 -4.19 -32.87
N ALA A 105 5.40 -3.69 -34.04
CA ALA A 105 6.22 -2.81 -34.87
C ALA A 105 5.58 -1.45 -35.15
N GLY A 106 4.38 -1.20 -34.63
CA GLY A 106 3.72 0.10 -34.70
C GLY A 106 2.19 0.02 -34.77
N VAL A 107 1.60 1.05 -35.38
CA VAL A 107 0.16 1.18 -35.65
C VAL A 107 -0.07 1.42 -37.14
N VAL A 108 -1.28 1.11 -37.62
CA VAL A 108 -1.70 1.48 -38.96
C VAL A 108 -1.94 3.00 -39.01
N PRO A 109 -1.36 3.73 -39.98
CA PRO A 109 -1.64 5.16 -40.13
C PRO A 109 -3.09 5.40 -40.62
N ASP A 110 -3.74 6.46 -40.11
CA ASP A 110 -5.12 6.86 -40.50
C ASP A 110 -5.34 7.00 -42.02
N ALA A 111 -4.29 7.24 -42.79
CA ALA A 111 -4.34 7.35 -44.24
C ALA A 111 -4.45 5.99 -44.97
N SER A 112 -4.50 4.86 -44.26
CA SER A 112 -4.58 3.51 -44.82
C SER A 112 -5.91 2.82 -44.44
N PRO A 113 -7.07 3.29 -44.94
CA PRO A 113 -8.37 2.79 -44.49
C PRO A 113 -8.63 1.34 -44.92
N ALA A 114 -8.04 0.88 -46.03
CA ALA A 114 -8.15 -0.50 -46.49
C ALA A 114 -6.75 -1.06 -46.78
N LEU A 115 -6.53 -2.31 -46.36
CA LEU A 115 -5.27 -3.02 -46.49
C LEU A 115 -5.49 -4.31 -47.29
N VAL A 116 -4.66 -4.52 -48.31
CA VAL A 116 -4.64 -5.76 -49.10
C VAL A 116 -3.82 -6.83 -48.37
N PRO A 117 -4.06 -8.14 -48.57
CA PRO A 117 -3.34 -9.22 -47.89
C PRO A 117 -1.81 -9.12 -47.98
N GLY A 118 -1.27 -8.90 -49.18
CA GLY A 118 0.18 -8.66 -49.38
C GLY A 118 1.09 -9.81 -48.94
N CYS A 119 0.57 -11.03 -48.83
CA CYS A 119 1.28 -12.24 -48.39
C CYS A 119 0.67 -13.48 -49.05
N SER A 120 1.34 -14.64 -48.92
CA SER A 120 0.89 -15.91 -49.48
C SER A 120 0.13 -16.80 -48.48
N LEU A 121 -0.44 -16.23 -47.41
CA LEU A 121 -1.27 -17.00 -46.48
C LEU A 121 -2.65 -17.23 -47.11
N PRO A 122 -3.09 -18.49 -47.29
CA PRO A 122 -4.37 -18.78 -47.94
C PRO A 122 -5.57 -18.13 -47.25
N ASP A 123 -5.50 -17.96 -45.93
CA ASP A 123 -6.58 -17.37 -45.14
C ASP A 123 -6.68 -15.85 -45.33
N ALA A 124 -5.54 -15.18 -45.53
CA ALA A 124 -5.52 -13.76 -45.84
C ALA A 124 -5.93 -13.51 -47.30
N GLU A 125 -5.41 -14.29 -48.25
CA GLU A 125 -5.78 -14.16 -49.67
C GLU A 125 -7.27 -14.37 -49.91
N ALA A 126 -7.88 -15.34 -49.24
CA ALA A 126 -9.30 -15.60 -49.38
C ALA A 126 -10.19 -14.58 -48.67
N ALA A 127 -9.68 -13.91 -47.63
CA ALA A 127 -10.40 -12.82 -46.99
C ALA A 127 -10.44 -11.56 -47.87
N GLY A 128 -9.42 -11.36 -48.72
CA GLY A 128 -9.31 -10.16 -49.53
C GLY A 128 -8.93 -8.96 -48.66
N ASP A 129 -9.38 -7.77 -49.03
CA ASP A 129 -9.00 -6.54 -48.32
C ASP A 129 -9.68 -6.46 -46.95
N ILE A 130 -9.04 -5.82 -45.98
CA ILE A 130 -9.62 -5.56 -44.64
C ILE A 130 -9.47 -4.08 -44.26
N SER A 131 -10.22 -3.63 -43.26
CA SER A 131 -10.04 -2.29 -42.70
C SER A 131 -8.69 -2.19 -42.01
N GLY A 132 -8.02 -1.05 -42.22
CA GLY A 132 -6.81 -0.69 -41.50
C GLY A 132 -7.07 0.10 -40.21
N GLU A 133 -8.31 0.46 -39.93
CA GLU A 133 -8.65 1.39 -38.84
C GLU A 133 -8.25 0.85 -37.46
N SER A 134 -7.76 1.77 -36.62
CA SER A 134 -7.41 1.54 -35.21
C SER A 134 -6.50 0.33 -34.92
N GLY A 135 -5.77 -0.17 -35.91
CA GLY A 135 -5.04 -1.42 -35.80
C GLY A 135 -3.55 -1.28 -35.43
N PHE A 136 -3.03 -2.31 -34.76
CA PHE A 136 -1.62 -2.48 -34.44
C PHE A 136 -0.93 -3.39 -35.44
N VAL A 137 0.29 -3.06 -35.85
CA VAL A 137 1.06 -3.90 -36.77
C VAL A 137 2.13 -4.71 -36.04
N TYR A 138 2.27 -5.95 -36.48
CA TYR A 138 3.21 -6.92 -35.92
C TYR A 138 4.10 -7.46 -37.04
N ASP A 139 5.36 -7.70 -36.70
CA ASP A 139 6.36 -8.32 -37.55
C ASP A 139 6.64 -9.73 -37.03
N GLY A 140 6.61 -10.74 -37.90
CA GLY A 140 6.80 -12.14 -37.54
C GLY A 140 7.29 -12.95 -38.74
N GLY A 141 7.16 -14.28 -38.67
CA GLY A 141 7.53 -15.17 -39.78
C GLY A 141 6.83 -14.80 -41.10
N VAL A 142 5.50 -14.62 -41.05
CA VAL A 142 4.71 -14.09 -42.17
C VAL A 142 3.80 -12.98 -41.68
N SER A 143 3.96 -11.78 -42.25
CA SER A 143 3.10 -10.63 -42.01
C SER A 143 2.18 -10.37 -43.21
N CYS A 144 0.92 -10.03 -42.99
CA CYS A 144 -0.07 -9.70 -44.02
C CYS A 144 -0.77 -8.39 -43.64
N TYR A 145 -1.43 -7.73 -44.59
CA TYR A 145 -2.11 -6.45 -44.38
C TYR A 145 -1.15 -5.39 -43.87
N ARG A 146 -0.11 -5.13 -44.67
CA ARG A 146 0.94 -4.16 -44.32
C ARG A 146 0.53 -2.76 -44.78
N PRO A 147 0.56 -1.74 -43.90
CA PRO A 147 0.44 -0.36 -44.34
C PRO A 147 1.65 0.03 -45.20
N SER A 148 1.46 1.06 -46.02
CA SER A 148 2.50 1.51 -46.94
C SER A 148 3.77 1.93 -46.19
N GLY A 149 4.92 1.36 -46.59
CA GLY A 149 6.22 1.63 -45.96
C GLY A 149 6.55 0.79 -44.73
N SER A 150 5.69 -0.16 -44.33
CA SER A 150 5.95 -1.09 -43.21
C SER A 150 6.21 -2.51 -43.72
N ALA A 151 7.11 -3.23 -43.04
CA ALA A 151 7.29 -4.68 -43.20
C ALA A 151 6.36 -5.50 -42.28
N ALA A 152 5.79 -4.86 -41.26
CA ALA A 152 4.81 -5.41 -40.33
C ALA A 152 3.38 -5.19 -40.81
N GLY A 153 2.44 -6.02 -40.36
CA GLY A 153 1.04 -5.92 -40.76
C GLY A 153 0.05 -6.33 -39.66
N LEU A 154 -1.25 -6.21 -39.95
CA LEU A 154 -2.32 -6.51 -38.98
C LEU A 154 -2.45 -8.01 -38.67
N LEU A 155 -2.01 -8.88 -39.58
CA LEU A 155 -1.91 -10.31 -39.29
C LEU A 155 -0.43 -10.68 -39.32
N ALA A 156 0.07 -11.24 -38.23
CA ALA A 156 1.39 -11.86 -38.18
C ALA A 156 1.28 -13.31 -37.74
N VAL A 157 2.05 -14.20 -38.36
CA VAL A 157 2.10 -15.62 -38.04
C VAL A 157 3.54 -16.01 -37.75
N SER A 158 3.74 -16.81 -36.70
CA SER A 158 5.06 -17.33 -36.31
C SER A 158 5.63 -18.25 -37.39
N GLY A 159 6.95 -18.41 -37.42
CA GLY A 159 7.61 -19.28 -38.39
C GLY A 159 7.14 -20.75 -38.38
N ASP A 160 6.63 -21.25 -37.24
CA ASP A 160 6.06 -22.60 -37.11
C ASP A 160 4.55 -22.68 -37.44
N GLY A 161 3.90 -21.55 -37.71
CA GLY A 161 2.49 -21.46 -38.06
C GLY A 161 1.50 -21.68 -36.92
N ARG A 162 1.97 -21.94 -35.69
CA ARG A 162 1.10 -22.26 -34.54
C ARG A 162 0.54 -21.02 -33.85
N LEU A 163 1.27 -19.92 -33.89
CA LEU A 163 0.88 -18.65 -33.30
C LEU A 163 0.48 -17.66 -34.40
N SER A 164 -0.72 -17.08 -34.29
CA SER A 164 -1.20 -16.00 -35.14
C SER A 164 -1.56 -14.80 -34.27
N VAL A 165 -1.23 -13.60 -34.72
CA VAL A 165 -1.56 -12.34 -34.06
C VAL A 165 -2.47 -11.54 -34.96
N LEU A 166 -3.63 -11.14 -34.43
CA LEU A 166 -4.57 -10.21 -35.05
C LEU A 166 -4.43 -8.85 -34.37
N GLY A 167 -4.04 -7.85 -35.14
CA GLY A 167 -3.76 -6.50 -34.66
C GLY A 167 -4.96 -5.57 -34.60
N SER A 168 -6.16 -6.04 -34.95
CA SER A 168 -7.40 -5.27 -34.81
C SER A 168 -8.48 -6.13 -34.16
N THR A 169 -9.18 -5.53 -33.19
CA THR A 169 -10.38 -6.12 -32.57
C THR A 169 -11.60 -6.00 -33.49
N GLU A 170 -11.60 -5.04 -34.42
CA GLU A 170 -12.74 -4.77 -35.32
C GLU A 170 -13.07 -5.99 -36.20
N VAL A 171 -12.05 -6.73 -36.61
CA VAL A 171 -12.15 -8.00 -37.37
C VAL A 171 -13.06 -9.03 -36.69
N LEU A 172 -13.17 -8.96 -35.35
CA LEU A 172 -13.95 -9.89 -34.53
C LEU A 172 -15.20 -9.25 -33.92
N SER A 173 -15.28 -7.92 -33.94
CA SER A 173 -16.36 -7.15 -33.34
C SER A 173 -17.67 -7.30 -34.12
N ASN A 174 -18.81 -7.17 -33.46
CA ASN A 174 -20.11 -7.24 -34.12
C ASN A 174 -20.33 -6.10 -35.13
N ASP A 175 -19.78 -4.91 -34.85
CA ASP A 175 -19.92 -3.71 -35.69
C ASP A 175 -19.06 -3.78 -36.96
N GLY A 176 -17.82 -4.30 -36.83
CA GLY A 176 -16.88 -4.38 -37.94
C GLY A 176 -16.94 -5.69 -38.73
N LEU A 177 -17.72 -6.70 -38.32
CA LEU A 177 -17.64 -8.05 -38.91
C LEU A 177 -18.02 -8.09 -40.39
N ASP A 178 -18.98 -7.27 -40.82
CA ASP A 178 -19.46 -7.20 -42.21
C ASP A 178 -18.69 -6.18 -43.06
N GLU A 179 -17.64 -5.57 -42.50
CA GLU A 179 -16.75 -4.70 -43.25
C GLU A 179 -15.69 -5.50 -44.01
N LEU A 180 -15.64 -5.26 -45.33
CA LEU A 180 -14.63 -5.82 -46.23
C LEU A 180 -14.46 -7.34 -46.01
N GLY A 181 -13.23 -7.81 -45.79
CA GLY A 181 -12.86 -9.20 -45.56
C GLY A 181 -12.87 -9.66 -44.10
N HIS A 182 -13.36 -8.86 -43.14
CA HIS A 182 -13.26 -9.16 -41.71
C HIS A 182 -13.87 -10.52 -41.34
N ALA A 183 -15.11 -10.78 -41.73
CA ALA A 183 -15.75 -12.08 -41.49
C ALA A 183 -14.94 -13.24 -42.07
N ALA A 184 -14.47 -13.13 -43.31
CA ALA A 184 -13.71 -14.20 -43.94
C ALA A 184 -12.37 -14.44 -43.21
N LEU A 185 -11.68 -13.38 -42.80
CA LEU A 185 -10.45 -13.48 -42.02
C LEU A 185 -10.71 -14.13 -40.65
N ALA A 186 -11.70 -13.66 -39.91
CA ALA A 186 -12.07 -14.18 -38.60
C ALA A 186 -12.44 -15.67 -38.65
N LEU A 187 -13.32 -16.05 -39.58
CA LEU A 187 -13.79 -17.44 -39.68
C LEU A 187 -12.68 -18.40 -40.11
N ARG A 188 -11.77 -17.98 -40.98
CA ARG A 188 -10.67 -18.83 -41.45
C ARG A 188 -9.54 -18.95 -40.44
N THR A 189 -9.24 -17.88 -39.72
CA THR A 189 -8.22 -17.90 -38.66
C THR A 189 -8.66 -18.70 -37.44
N LEU A 190 -9.95 -18.65 -37.08
CA LEU A 190 -10.49 -19.33 -35.89
C LEU A 190 -11.12 -20.70 -36.19
N GLY A 191 -11.61 -20.92 -37.40
CA GLY A 191 -12.29 -22.16 -37.80
C GLY A 191 -11.37 -23.27 -38.30
N GLY A 192 -10.07 -23.22 -37.98
CA GLY A 192 -9.11 -24.26 -38.37
C GLY A 192 -9.30 -25.59 -37.63
N SER A 193 -9.96 -25.56 -36.47
CA SER A 193 -10.31 -26.74 -35.65
C SER A 193 -11.82 -26.78 -35.37
N SER A 194 -12.34 -27.97 -35.03
CA SER A 194 -13.71 -28.14 -34.55
C SER A 194 -13.94 -27.50 -33.19
N ASP A 195 -12.90 -27.39 -32.36
CA ASP A 195 -12.98 -26.89 -31.00
C ASP A 195 -12.24 -25.55 -30.90
N LEU A 196 -12.95 -24.50 -30.47
CA LEU A 196 -12.41 -23.16 -30.26
C LEU A 196 -12.63 -22.73 -28.81
N VAL A 197 -11.55 -22.55 -28.08
CA VAL A 197 -11.59 -21.97 -26.73
C VAL A 197 -11.47 -20.46 -26.85
N TRP A 198 -12.50 -19.74 -26.42
CA TRP A 198 -12.56 -18.29 -26.44
C TRP A 198 -12.29 -17.76 -25.04
N TYR A 199 -11.08 -17.24 -24.81
CA TYR A 199 -10.62 -16.84 -23.49
C TYR A 199 -10.31 -15.36 -23.39
N LEU A 200 -10.99 -14.71 -22.44
CA LEU A 200 -10.87 -13.29 -22.12
C LEU A 200 -10.50 -13.17 -20.63
N PRO A 201 -9.21 -13.07 -20.29
CA PRO A 201 -8.78 -12.96 -18.90
C PRO A 201 -9.47 -11.80 -18.17
N SER A 202 -9.88 -12.05 -16.94
CA SER A 202 -10.63 -11.10 -16.12
C SER A 202 -10.04 -10.98 -14.71
N LEU A 203 -10.62 -10.14 -13.87
CA LEU A 203 -10.18 -10.02 -12.48
C LEU A 203 -10.31 -11.33 -11.68
N GLU A 204 -11.12 -12.29 -12.12
CA GLU A 204 -11.21 -13.62 -11.52
C GLU A 204 -9.93 -14.45 -11.70
N ASP A 205 -9.10 -14.09 -12.69
CA ASP A 205 -7.82 -14.73 -12.96
C ASP A 205 -6.69 -14.15 -12.11
N LEU A 206 -6.89 -13.00 -11.48
CA LEU A 206 -5.91 -12.54 -10.49
C LEU A 206 -5.95 -13.49 -9.31
N ASP A 207 -4.78 -13.90 -8.82
CA ASP A 207 -4.63 -14.68 -7.60
C ASP A 207 -5.05 -13.86 -6.37
N THR A 208 -6.34 -13.55 -6.23
CA THR A 208 -6.92 -12.99 -5.01
C THR A 208 -7.07 -14.05 -3.91
N PHE A 209 -6.81 -15.32 -4.23
CA PHE A 209 -6.87 -16.46 -3.30
C PHE A 209 -5.52 -17.15 -3.06
N GLY A 210 -4.45 -16.74 -3.75
CA GLY A 210 -3.09 -17.03 -3.32
C GLY A 210 -2.78 -16.16 -2.10
N SER A 211 -2.25 -16.76 -1.03
CA SER A 211 -1.92 -16.12 0.25
C SER A 211 -1.54 -14.65 0.08
N PRO A 212 -2.13 -13.70 0.84
CA PRO A 212 -1.84 -12.27 0.66
C PRO A 212 -0.33 -12.11 0.66
N GLN A 213 0.23 -11.69 -0.48
CA GLN A 213 1.66 -11.48 -0.60
C GLN A 213 2.10 -10.66 0.60
N THR A 214 2.99 -11.24 1.40
CA THR A 214 3.38 -10.61 2.64
C THR A 214 4.16 -9.35 2.29
N LEU A 215 4.21 -8.36 3.18
CA LEU A 215 5.01 -7.16 2.93
C LEU A 215 6.48 -7.46 2.58
N ASP A 216 6.97 -8.67 2.90
CA ASP A 216 8.29 -9.17 2.50
C ASP A 216 8.38 -9.54 1.00
N ASP A 217 7.29 -9.97 0.35
CA ASP A 217 7.30 -10.38 -1.07
C ASP A 217 7.27 -9.18 -2.04
N LEU A 218 6.67 -8.06 -1.62
CA LEU A 218 6.63 -6.81 -2.40
C LEU A 218 7.83 -5.90 -2.11
N ALA A 219 8.57 -6.14 -1.04
CA ALA A 219 9.69 -5.31 -0.65
C ALA A 219 10.93 -5.64 -1.48
N PRO A 220 11.59 -4.65 -2.13
CA PRO A 220 12.86 -4.90 -2.80
C PRO A 220 13.91 -5.49 -1.83
N ASP A 221 14.83 -6.31 -2.35
CA ASP A 221 15.86 -7.02 -1.56
C ASP A 221 16.64 -6.14 -0.57
N TRP A 222 16.72 -4.82 -0.80
CA TRP A 222 17.43 -3.91 0.09
C TRP A 222 16.68 -3.63 1.41
N VAL A 223 15.37 -3.84 1.45
CA VAL A 223 14.52 -3.56 2.62
C VAL A 223 14.85 -4.47 3.80
N ARG A 224 15.33 -5.69 3.55
CA ARG A 224 15.81 -6.61 4.62
C ARG A 224 16.95 -6.01 5.45
N TYR A 225 17.68 -5.03 4.92
CA TYR A 225 18.77 -4.36 5.63
C TYR A 225 18.30 -3.17 6.49
N LEU A 226 17.06 -2.67 6.31
CA LEU A 226 16.52 -1.54 7.10
C LEU A 226 16.40 -1.89 8.58
N GLY A 227 15.94 -3.09 8.92
CA GLY A 227 15.78 -3.54 10.31
C GLY A 227 17.10 -3.48 11.11
N PRO A 228 18.17 -4.15 10.65
CA PRO A 228 19.50 -4.04 11.25
C PRO A 228 20.01 -2.59 11.32
N TRP A 229 19.77 -1.78 10.28
CA TRP A 229 20.17 -0.37 10.26
C TRP A 229 19.44 0.45 11.34
N LEU A 230 18.14 0.25 11.51
CA LEU A 230 17.35 0.91 12.55
C LEU A 230 17.84 0.51 13.95
N ILE A 231 18.27 -0.74 14.15
CA ILE A 231 18.89 -1.17 15.41
C ILE A 231 20.21 -0.41 15.64
N VAL A 232 21.07 -0.28 14.63
CA VAL A 232 22.32 0.48 14.74
C VAL A 232 22.06 1.95 15.10
N VAL A 233 21.08 2.58 14.43
CA VAL A 233 20.67 3.96 14.71
C VAL A 233 20.12 4.09 16.13
N ALA A 234 19.25 3.17 16.55
CA ALA A 234 18.68 3.17 17.89
C ALA A 234 19.76 3.00 18.97
N LEU A 235 20.70 2.07 18.78
CA LEU A 235 21.84 1.89 19.70
C LEU A 235 22.74 3.12 19.75
N THR A 236 22.97 3.76 18.61
CA THR A 236 23.75 5.00 18.53
C THR A 236 23.04 6.14 19.23
N ALA A 237 21.72 6.27 19.06
CA ALA A 237 20.89 7.26 19.73
C ALA A 237 20.86 7.03 21.26
N ILE A 238 20.76 5.77 21.71
CA ILE A 238 20.85 5.39 23.12
C ILE A 238 22.24 5.70 23.67
N ALA A 239 23.31 5.39 22.94
CA ALA A 239 24.67 5.72 23.37
C ALA A 239 24.89 7.24 23.43
N TRP A 240 24.39 8.00 22.45
CA TRP A 240 24.49 9.46 22.42
C TRP A 240 23.71 10.12 23.56
N ARG A 241 22.47 9.67 23.80
CA ARG A 241 21.57 10.27 24.81
C ARG A 241 21.81 9.73 26.22
N GLY A 242 22.35 8.51 26.32
CA GLY A 242 22.76 7.85 27.55
C GLY A 242 24.13 8.30 28.06
N ARG A 243 24.94 8.94 27.22
CA ARG A 243 26.11 9.70 27.67
C ARG A 243 25.63 10.91 28.47
N ARG A 244 25.54 10.73 29.80
CA ARG A 244 25.30 11.82 30.75
C ARG A 244 26.18 13.01 30.36
N LEU A 245 25.55 14.15 30.10
CA LEU A 245 26.23 15.44 30.24
C LEU A 245 26.84 15.41 31.66
N GLY A 246 28.14 15.65 31.75
CA GLY A 246 28.93 15.47 32.97
C GLY A 246 28.37 16.21 34.19
N PRO A 247 28.97 16.01 35.38
CA PRO A 247 28.49 16.66 36.60
C PRO A 247 28.24 18.15 36.32
N LEU A 248 27.09 18.67 36.80
CA LEU A 248 26.80 20.10 36.71
C LEU A 248 28.04 20.81 37.24
N VAL A 249 28.75 21.49 36.33
CA VAL A 249 29.92 22.27 36.66
C VAL A 249 29.43 23.25 37.71
N PHE A 250 29.97 23.14 38.93
CA PHE A 250 29.80 24.20 39.91
C PHE A 250 30.51 25.40 39.32
N GLU A 251 29.74 26.30 38.73
CA GLU A 251 30.25 27.60 38.34
C GLU A 251 30.76 28.24 39.63
N PRO A 252 32.07 28.56 39.73
CA PRO A 252 32.61 29.15 40.93
C PRO A 252 31.92 30.50 41.10
N LEU A 253 31.01 30.58 42.08
CA LEU A 253 30.39 31.84 42.45
C LEU A 253 31.54 32.80 42.81
N PRO A 254 31.66 33.95 42.15
CA PRO A 254 32.84 34.81 42.24
C PRO A 254 33.07 35.40 43.64
N VAL A 255 32.13 35.20 44.57
CA VAL A 255 32.23 35.67 45.95
C VAL A 255 31.62 34.63 46.90
N VAL A 256 32.39 34.20 47.90
CA VAL A 256 31.89 33.42 49.04
C VAL A 256 31.11 34.37 49.95
N VAL A 257 29.81 34.50 49.72
CA VAL A 257 28.92 35.25 50.62
C VAL A 257 28.67 34.39 51.87
N LYS A 258 28.79 34.97 53.06
CA LYS A 258 28.50 34.24 54.30
C LYS A 258 27.03 33.83 54.29
N ALA A 259 26.73 32.59 54.69
CA ALA A 259 25.36 32.06 54.70
C ALA A 259 24.37 32.96 55.48
N VAL A 260 24.87 33.69 56.49
CA VAL A 260 24.10 34.67 57.28
C VAL A 260 23.69 35.89 56.43
N GLU A 261 24.56 36.41 55.57
CA GLU A 261 24.29 37.57 54.72
C GLU A 261 23.24 37.25 53.63
N THR A 262 23.32 36.06 53.04
CA THR A 262 22.30 35.60 52.06
C THR A 262 20.95 35.35 52.72
N ALA A 263 20.94 34.81 53.95
CA ALA A 263 19.71 34.62 54.70
C ALA A 263 19.06 35.96 55.09
N GLU A 264 19.85 36.92 55.54
CA GLU A 264 19.38 38.27 55.89
C GLU A 264 18.89 39.03 54.65
N GLY A 265 19.63 38.98 53.55
CA GLY A 265 19.22 39.59 52.27
C GLY A 265 17.89 39.03 51.77
N ARG A 266 17.71 37.71 51.82
CA ARG A 266 16.46 37.04 51.43
C ARG A 266 15.30 37.38 52.38
N ALA A 267 15.57 37.50 53.68
CA ALA A 267 14.57 37.91 54.66
C ALA A 267 14.11 39.36 54.41
N ARG A 268 15.04 40.28 54.12
CA ARG A 268 14.71 41.68 53.75
C ARG A 268 13.88 41.74 52.47
N MET A 269 14.23 40.98 51.44
CA MET A 269 13.42 40.92 50.21
C MET A 269 11.99 40.43 50.46
N TYR A 270 11.78 39.44 51.34
CA TYR A 270 10.43 38.99 51.69
C TYR A 270 9.66 40.01 52.52
N HIS A 271 10.34 40.77 53.37
CA HIS A 271 9.76 41.86 54.13
C HIS A 271 9.36 43.03 53.22
N ASP A 272 10.27 43.49 52.35
CA ASP A 272 10.02 44.59 51.40
C ASP A 272 8.88 44.28 50.42
N ALA A 273 8.70 43.00 50.06
CA ALA A 273 7.62 42.54 49.20
C ALA A 273 6.33 42.15 49.95
N HIS A 274 6.29 42.31 51.29
CA HIS A 274 5.19 41.86 52.16
C HIS A 274 4.74 40.40 51.89
N ALA A 275 5.69 39.51 51.55
CA ALA A 275 5.44 38.16 51.08
C ALA A 275 5.29 37.13 52.22
N VAL A 276 4.34 37.38 53.14
CA VAL A 276 4.09 36.57 54.35
C VAL A 276 3.83 35.09 54.01
N GLU A 277 3.03 34.84 52.97
CA GLU A 277 2.65 33.48 52.56
C GLU A 277 3.83 32.66 52.06
N GLN A 278 4.69 33.28 51.25
CA GLN A 278 5.90 32.67 50.70
C GLN A 278 6.92 32.40 51.80
N ALA A 279 7.06 33.32 52.76
CA ALA A 279 7.92 33.13 53.92
C ALA A 279 7.44 31.95 54.77
N ARG A 280 6.12 31.83 55.00
CA ARG A 280 5.53 30.70 55.73
C ARG A 280 5.77 29.36 55.01
N ASP A 281 5.55 29.27 53.70
CA ASP A 281 5.79 28.02 52.96
C ASP A 281 7.24 27.55 53.06
N ASN A 282 8.18 28.50 52.92
CA ASN A 282 9.61 28.19 53.03
C ASN A 282 9.99 27.74 54.44
N LEU A 283 9.46 28.39 55.48
CA LEU A 283 9.69 27.99 56.86
C LEU A 283 9.12 26.59 57.14
N ARG A 284 7.87 26.33 56.72
CA ARG A 284 7.22 25.02 56.88
C ARG A 284 7.99 23.92 56.17
N ALA A 285 8.36 24.13 54.91
CA ALA A 285 9.11 23.15 54.12
C ALA A 285 10.49 22.88 54.74
N GLY A 286 11.19 23.93 55.17
CA GLY A 286 12.47 23.82 55.85
C GLY A 286 12.38 23.04 57.16
N THR A 287 11.38 23.33 57.99
CA THR A 287 11.14 22.62 59.26
C THR A 287 10.82 21.15 59.04
N LEU A 288 9.93 20.82 58.09
CA LEU A 288 9.61 19.44 57.75
C LEU A 288 10.85 18.67 57.24
N ALA A 289 11.67 19.29 56.38
CA ALA A 289 12.89 18.67 55.89
C ALA A 289 13.90 18.38 57.02
N ARG A 290 14.09 19.33 57.95
CA ARG A 290 14.99 19.15 59.10
C ARG A 290 14.47 18.10 60.07
N LEU A 291 13.17 18.10 60.37
CA LEU A 291 12.54 17.09 61.22
C LEU A 291 12.62 15.69 60.58
N ALA A 292 12.33 15.54 59.30
CA ALA A 292 12.45 14.27 58.58
C ALA A 292 13.89 13.74 58.57
N GLY A 293 14.88 14.62 58.41
CA GLY A 293 16.29 14.29 58.52
C GLY A 293 16.69 13.84 59.92
N LYS A 294 16.24 14.54 60.96
CA LYS A 294 16.51 14.19 62.37
C LYS A 294 15.85 12.87 62.78
N LEU A 295 14.61 12.62 62.33
CA LEU A 295 13.84 11.41 62.61
C LEU A 295 14.17 10.24 61.66
N ARG A 296 15.07 10.44 60.69
CA ARG A 296 15.55 9.43 59.72
C ARG A 296 14.43 8.72 58.94
N LEU A 297 13.43 9.47 58.49
CA LEU A 297 12.22 8.92 57.83
C LEU A 297 12.39 8.53 56.35
N GLY A 298 13.56 8.80 55.75
CA GLY A 298 13.87 8.49 54.35
C GLY A 298 13.29 9.50 53.33
N PRO A 299 13.67 9.38 52.04
CA PRO A 299 13.36 10.36 51.01
C PRO A 299 11.89 10.38 50.55
N GLY A 300 11.09 9.36 50.92
CA GLY A 300 9.66 9.26 50.61
C GLY A 300 8.73 9.72 51.74
N ALA A 301 9.26 10.34 52.80
CA ALA A 301 8.46 10.75 53.95
C ALA A 301 7.50 11.90 53.59
N THR A 302 6.21 11.70 53.84
CA THR A 302 5.20 12.76 53.70
C THR A 302 5.25 13.73 54.88
N ALA A 303 4.63 14.90 54.73
CA ALA A 303 4.49 15.86 55.83
C ALA A 303 3.77 15.23 57.03
N GLU A 304 2.70 14.47 56.79
CA GLU A 304 1.95 13.76 57.84
C GLU A 304 2.80 12.71 58.56
N ASN A 305 3.59 11.93 57.83
CA ASN A 305 4.49 10.95 58.44
C ASN A 305 5.51 11.62 59.38
N THR A 306 5.97 12.83 59.01
CA THR A 306 6.92 13.61 59.80
C THR A 306 6.27 14.19 61.06
N ILE A 307 5.05 14.71 60.94
CA ILE A 307 4.25 15.23 62.06
C ILE A 307 3.97 14.11 63.07
N ASP A 308 3.52 12.95 62.59
CA ASP A 308 3.20 11.80 63.45
C ASP A 308 4.44 11.25 64.16
N ALA A 309 5.58 11.21 63.47
CA ALA A 309 6.84 10.79 64.06
C ALA A 309 7.35 11.78 65.13
N ALA A 310 7.24 13.09 64.87
CA ALA A 310 7.59 14.11 65.86
C ALA A 310 6.68 14.06 67.10
N ALA A 311 5.36 13.92 66.89
CA ALA A 311 4.39 13.79 67.97
C ALA A 311 4.66 12.57 68.86
N ARG A 312 4.95 11.40 68.25
CA ARG A 312 5.34 10.18 68.98
C ARG A 312 6.61 10.37 69.81
N LEU A 313 7.64 11.02 69.26
CA LEU A 313 8.89 11.24 69.98
C LEU A 313 8.71 12.16 71.19
N LEU A 314 7.90 13.20 71.07
CA LEU A 314 7.66 14.19 72.12
C LEU A 314 6.61 13.75 73.15
N GLY A 315 5.78 12.75 72.83
CA GLY A 315 4.66 12.34 73.67
C GLY A 315 3.51 13.35 73.66
N ARG A 316 3.37 14.14 72.58
CA ARG A 316 2.30 15.14 72.39
C ARG A 316 1.22 14.60 71.47
N PRO A 317 -0.03 15.09 71.58
CA PRO A 317 -1.08 14.78 70.62
C PRO A 317 -0.69 15.19 69.19
N ALA A 318 -0.83 14.29 68.22
CA ALA A 318 -0.50 14.59 66.82
C ALA A 318 -1.29 15.77 66.24
N ALA A 319 -2.52 15.98 66.72
CA ALA A 319 -3.36 17.12 66.33
C ALA A 319 -2.74 18.47 66.73
N GLU A 320 -2.07 18.53 67.89
CA GLU A 320 -1.43 19.75 68.39
C GLU A 320 -0.19 20.12 67.55
N VAL A 321 0.64 19.13 67.23
CA VAL A 321 1.82 19.31 66.38
C VAL A 321 1.40 19.65 64.93
N ARG A 322 0.31 19.04 64.45
CA ARG A 322 -0.27 19.32 63.14
C ARG A 322 -0.81 20.74 63.04
N ASP A 323 -1.56 21.19 64.04
CA ASP A 323 -2.10 22.55 64.09
C ASP A 323 -0.97 23.59 64.11
N LEU A 324 0.08 23.33 64.90
CA LEU A 324 1.27 24.18 64.92
C LEU A 324 1.96 24.24 63.55
N ILE A 325 2.25 23.10 62.91
CA ILE A 325 2.99 23.08 61.63
C ILE A 325 2.15 23.64 60.46
N ASN A 326 0.82 23.50 60.51
CA ASN A 326 -0.07 23.96 59.45
C ASN A 326 -0.72 25.32 59.74
N HIS A 327 -0.32 26.00 60.83
CA HIS A 327 -0.83 27.31 61.18
C HIS A 327 -0.57 28.33 60.05
N HIS A 328 -1.53 29.25 59.84
CA HIS A 328 -1.50 30.20 58.74
C HIS A 328 -1.42 31.65 59.26
N PRO A 329 -0.19 32.16 59.54
CA PRO A 329 0.01 33.49 60.08
C PRO A 329 -0.32 34.56 59.02
N ARG A 330 -1.30 35.43 59.30
CA ARG A 330 -1.73 36.50 58.38
C ARG A 330 -1.01 37.84 58.56
N THR A 331 -0.16 37.95 59.59
CA THR A 331 0.58 39.17 59.91
C THR A 331 2.05 38.85 60.16
N GLU A 332 2.93 39.80 59.85
CA GLU A 332 4.39 39.63 60.02
C GLU A 332 4.76 39.33 61.47
N ALA A 333 4.14 40.03 62.43
CA ALA A 333 4.36 39.78 63.86
C ALA A 333 3.99 38.34 64.27
N ARG A 334 2.87 37.81 63.74
CA ARG A 334 2.46 36.42 64.00
C ARG A 334 3.38 35.42 63.31
N LEU A 335 3.86 35.72 62.10
CA LEU A 335 4.83 34.89 61.38
C LEU A 335 6.13 34.71 62.16
N VAL A 336 6.65 35.80 62.76
CA VAL A 336 7.86 35.74 63.60
C VAL A 336 7.64 34.90 64.85
N ALA A 337 6.52 35.10 65.55
CA ALA A 337 6.16 34.28 66.71
C ALA A 337 6.03 32.80 66.33
N TRP A 338 5.40 32.51 65.20
CA TRP A 338 5.25 31.14 64.70
C TRP A 338 6.60 30.50 64.31
N ALA A 339 7.51 31.25 63.70
CA ALA A 339 8.85 30.77 63.41
C ALA A 339 9.63 30.39 64.68
N GLN A 340 9.42 31.12 65.79
CA GLN A 340 9.99 30.77 67.09
C GLN A 340 9.37 29.49 67.66
N GLU A 341 8.04 29.32 67.54
CA GLU A 341 7.34 28.09 67.94
C GLU A 341 7.87 26.86 67.15
N LEU A 342 8.07 26.99 65.83
CA LEU A 342 8.66 25.93 65.01
C LEU A 342 10.10 25.61 65.41
N ASN A 343 10.92 26.63 65.68
CA ASN A 343 12.29 26.43 66.13
C ASN A 343 12.36 25.74 67.50
N ASN A 344 11.43 26.06 68.40
CA ASN A 344 11.33 25.39 69.70
C ASN A 344 10.96 23.92 69.52
N LEU A 345 9.99 23.60 68.65
CA LEU A 345 9.64 22.22 68.30
C LEU A 345 10.86 21.45 67.74
N GLU A 346 11.63 22.06 66.83
CA GLU A 346 12.84 21.44 66.28
C GLU A 346 13.92 21.18 67.36
N LYS A 347 14.06 22.09 68.31
CA LYS A 347 14.98 21.92 69.46
C LYS A 347 14.53 20.81 70.39
N GLU A 348 13.24 20.74 70.72
CA GLU A 348 12.67 19.67 71.55
C GLU A 348 12.94 18.30 70.91
N VAL A 349 12.67 18.15 69.61
CA VAL A 349 12.95 16.93 68.84
C VAL A 349 14.44 16.60 68.80
N SER A 350 15.31 17.61 68.71
CA SER A 350 16.76 17.41 68.66
C SER A 350 17.39 17.11 70.02
N SER A 351 16.69 17.43 71.12
CA SER A 351 17.19 17.27 72.50
C SER A 351 16.87 15.92 73.13
N ARG A 352 15.92 15.18 72.55
CA ARG A 352 15.60 13.79 72.93
C ARG A 352 16.40 12.80 72.10
#